data_AF-A0A9P9FCC8-F1
#
_entry.id   AF-A0A9P9FCC8-F1
#
_cell.length_a   1.000
_cell.length_b   1.000
_cell.length_c   1.000
_cell.angle_alpha   90.00
_cell.angle_beta   90.00
_cell.angle_gamma   90.00
#
_symmetry.space_group_name_H-M   'P 1'
#
loop_
_entity.id
_entity.type
_entity.pdbx_description
1 polymer ?
#
loop_
_entity_poly.entity_id
_entity_poly.type
_entity_poly.pdbx_seq_one_letter_code
_entity_poly.pdbx_strand_id
1 'polypeptide(L)'
;MSITVIKYDVRYDVLEWWLGQQFGPQMTADGYQVWTATPIAAGHSSWWSVTAPREITHDETNEMKQRSLPPKRRPFGAKKK
;
A
#
# COMPACT_ATOMS: atom_id res chain seq x y z
N MET A 1 -9.83 -13.62 7.80
CA MET A 1 -9.00 -13.03 6.73
C MET A 1 -9.91 -12.23 5.84
N SER A 2 -9.67 -10.92 5.74
CA SER A 2 -10.43 -10.01 4.90
C SER A 2 -9.60 -9.69 3.66
N ILE A 3 -10.27 -9.61 2.51
CA ILE A 3 -9.64 -9.25 1.23
C ILE A 3 -10.03 -7.80 0.93
N THR A 4 -9.04 -6.92 0.84
CA THR A 4 -9.23 -5.52 0.48
C THR A 4 -8.57 -5.24 -0.87
N VAL A 5 -9.28 -4.52 -1.74
CA VAL A 5 -8.77 -4.10 -3.05
C VAL A 5 -8.28 -2.65 -2.96
N ILE A 6 -7.00 -2.43 -3.21
CA ILE A 6 -6.37 -1.11 -3.19
C ILE A 6 -6.13 -0.65 -4.63
N LYS A 7 -6.76 0.46 -5.03
CA LYS A 7 -6.64 1.07 -6.38
C LYS A 7 -5.43 2.00 -6.45
N TYR A 8 -4.76 2.04 -7.62
CA TYR A 8 -3.51 2.76 -7.91
C TYR A 8 -3.27 4.06 -7.10
N ASP A 9 -2.23 3.97 -6.27
CA ASP A 9 -1.27 5.03 -5.92
C ASP A 9 -0.19 4.48 -4.97
N VAL A 10 -0.38 3.29 -4.40
CA VAL A 10 0.53 2.70 -3.41
C VAL A 10 1.62 1.85 -4.10
N ARG A 11 2.88 2.23 -3.91
CA ARG A 11 4.09 1.47 -4.25
C ARG A 11 4.11 0.21 -3.39
N TYR A 12 4.49 -0.92 -4.01
CA TYR A 12 4.61 -2.19 -3.29
C TYR A 12 5.50 -2.05 -2.04
N ASP A 13 6.62 -1.33 -2.13
CA ASP A 13 7.52 -1.07 -0.99
C ASP A 13 6.79 -0.44 0.22
N VAL A 14 5.90 0.52 -0.04
CA VAL A 14 5.15 1.24 1.01
C VAL A 14 4.06 0.35 1.58
N LEU A 15 3.43 -0.45 0.72
CA LEU A 15 2.40 -1.40 1.10
C LEU A 15 2.98 -2.50 2.01
N GLU A 16 4.08 -3.11 1.60
CA GLU A 16 4.81 -4.12 2.38
C GLU A 16 5.26 -3.56 3.73
N TRP A 17 5.85 -2.36 3.74
CA TRP A 17 6.27 -1.71 4.98
C TRP A 17 5.10 -1.44 5.93
N TRP A 18 3.97 -0.94 5.40
CA TRP A 18 2.79 -0.63 6.20
C TRP A 18 2.15 -1.90 6.77
N LEU A 19 2.03 -2.95 5.95
CA LEU A 19 1.54 -4.26 6.40
C LEU A 19 2.46 -4.87 7.47
N GLY A 20 3.77 -4.72 7.28
CA GLY A 20 4.80 -5.07 8.27
C GLY A 20 4.62 -4.36 9.61
N GLN A 21 4.32 -3.05 9.60
CA GLN A 21 4.04 -2.30 10.83
C GLN A 21 2.74 -2.69 11.52
N GLN A 22 1.67 -2.92 10.75
CA GLN A 22 0.33 -3.13 11.30
C GLN A 22 0.10 -4.56 11.77
N PHE A 23 0.60 -5.54 11.03
CA PHE A 23 0.32 -6.96 11.26
C PHE A 23 1.57 -7.75 11.66
N GLY A 24 2.76 -7.14 11.55
CA GLY A 24 4.02 -7.83 11.71
C GLY A 24 4.49 -8.51 10.41
N PRO A 25 5.42 -9.47 10.52
CA PRO A 25 6.02 -10.11 9.35
C PRO A 25 4.96 -10.82 8.48
N GLN A 26 5.19 -10.83 7.16
CA GLN A 26 4.29 -11.47 6.18
C GLN A 26 3.99 -12.92 6.53
N MET A 27 4.96 -13.60 7.13
CA MET A 27 4.89 -14.98 7.56
C MET A 27 5.32 -15.04 9.01
N THR A 28 4.53 -15.67 9.88
CA THR A 28 4.96 -15.95 11.26
C THR A 28 6.07 -17.00 11.27
N ALA A 29 6.78 -17.10 12.39
CA ALA A 29 7.82 -18.12 12.60
C ALA A 29 7.29 -19.56 12.41
N ASP A 30 6.00 -19.77 12.68
CA ASP A 30 5.27 -21.02 12.48
C ASP A 30 4.91 -21.31 11.01
N GLY A 31 5.22 -20.39 10.10
CA GLY A 31 4.98 -20.54 8.67
C GLY A 31 3.56 -20.18 8.21
N TYR A 32 2.75 -19.56 9.07
CA TYR A 32 1.45 -19.05 8.68
C TYR A 32 1.59 -17.71 7.98
N GLN A 33 0.93 -17.58 6.82
CA GLN A 33 0.90 -16.33 6.08
C GLN A 33 -0.10 -15.37 6.74
N VAL A 34 0.42 -14.28 7.31
CA VAL A 34 -0.36 -13.27 8.02
C VAL A 34 -1.06 -12.37 7.02
N TRP A 35 -0.32 -11.87 6.02
CA TRP A 35 -0.86 -11.01 4.99
C TRP A 35 -0.25 -11.34 3.62
N THR A 36 -0.99 -11.02 2.56
CA THR A 36 -0.54 -11.17 1.17
C THR A 36 -0.89 -9.92 0.38
N ALA A 37 -0.03 -9.53 -0.56
CA ALA A 37 -0.28 -8.45 -1.50
C ALA A 37 -0.02 -8.96 -2.92
N THR A 38 -1.09 -9.06 -3.72
CA THR A 38 -1.05 -9.65 -5.07
C THR A 38 -1.54 -8.64 -6.09
N PRO A 39 -0.82 -8.40 -7.21
CA PRO A 39 -1.32 -7.51 -8.25
C PRO A 39 -2.50 -8.18 -8.98
N ILE A 40 -3.67 -7.51 -9.01
CA ILE A 40 -4.90 -8.03 -9.64
C ILE A 40 -4.91 -7.72 -11.15
N ALA A 41 -4.26 -6.64 -11.59
CA ALA A 41 -4.30 -6.22 -12.99
C ALA A 41 -2.94 -5.70 -13.46
N ALA A 42 -2.38 -6.33 -14.49
CA ALA A 42 -1.13 -5.93 -15.14
C ALA A 42 -1.36 -4.90 -16.29
N GLY A 43 -2.51 -4.22 -16.31
CA GLY A 43 -2.86 -3.20 -17.33
C GLY A 43 -2.76 -1.75 -16.83
N HIS A 44 -3.31 -0.80 -17.60
CA HIS A 44 -3.38 0.66 -17.33
C HIS A 44 -4.00 1.06 -15.96
N SER A 45 -4.37 0.10 -15.13
CA SER A 45 -4.95 0.26 -13.79
C SER A 45 -4.54 -0.94 -12.90
N SER A 46 -3.29 -0.97 -12.43
CA SER A 46 -2.79 -1.91 -11.43
C SER A 46 -3.45 -1.71 -10.08
N TRP A 47 -4.17 -2.73 -9.67
CA TRP A 47 -4.82 -2.82 -8.37
C TRP A 47 -4.07 -3.87 -7.55
N TRP A 48 -4.00 -3.66 -6.23
CA TRP A 48 -3.44 -4.63 -5.30
C TRP A 48 -4.57 -5.33 -4.55
N SER A 49 -4.60 -6.66 -4.60
CA SER A 49 -5.37 -7.50 -3.70
C SER A 49 -4.56 -7.69 -2.44
N VAL A 50 -5.04 -7.15 -1.33
CA VAL A 50 -4.40 -7.34 -0.04
C VAL A 50 -5.27 -8.25 0.80
N THR A 51 -4.73 -9.39 1.22
CA THR A 51 -5.38 -10.25 2.19
C THR A 51 -4.71 -10.03 3.53
N ALA A 52 -5.49 -9.71 4.56
CA ALA A 52 -4.96 -9.43 5.90
C ALA A 52 -5.90 -10.04 6.97
N PRO A 53 -5.45 -10.21 8.22
CA PRO A 53 -6.30 -10.77 9.26
C PRO A 53 -7.41 -9.79 9.68
N ARG A 54 -7.21 -8.48 9.49
CA ARG A 54 -8.22 -7.43 9.68
C ARG A 54 -8.55 -6.74 8.36
N GLU A 55 -9.73 -6.13 8.29
CA GLU A 55 -10.11 -5.29 7.17
C GLU A 55 -9.27 -4.00 7.16
N ILE A 56 -8.70 -3.65 6.01
CA ILE A 56 -8.03 -2.37 5.81
C ILE A 56 -9.10 -1.35 5.46
N THR A 57 -9.23 -0.34 6.30
CA THR A 57 -10.24 0.70 6.09
C THR A 57 -9.87 1.62 4.92
N HIS A 58 -10.87 2.33 4.39
CA HIS A 58 -10.64 3.28 3.30
C HIS A 58 -9.71 4.43 3.70
N ASP A 59 -9.74 4.82 4.98
CA ASP A 59 -8.88 5.87 5.53
C ASP A 59 -7.40 5.45 5.52
N GLU A 60 -7.10 4.24 6.01
CA GLU A 60 -5.75 3.66 5.97
C GLU A 60 -5.23 3.49 4.54
N THR A 61 -6.13 3.10 3.63
CA THR A 61 -5.83 3.03 2.20
C THR A 61 -5.45 4.40 1.64
N ASN A 62 -6.16 5.46 2.04
CA ASN A 62 -5.84 6.84 1.66
C ASN A 62 -4.51 7.33 2.24
N GLU A 63 -4.18 6.93 3.48
CA GLU A 63 -2.92 7.29 4.11
C GLU A 63 -1.72 6.64 3.37
N MET A 64 -1.84 5.34 3.04
CA MET A 64 -0.85 4.63 2.23
C MET A 64 -0.68 5.26 0.85
N LYS A 65 -1.80 5.68 0.24
CA LYS A 65 -1.80 6.42 -1.04
C LYS A 65 -1.04 7.75 -0.92
N GLN A 66 -1.28 8.53 0.13
CA GLN A 66 -0.57 9.80 0.34
C GLN A 66 0.94 9.61 0.54
N ARG A 67 1.36 8.55 1.24
CA ARG A 67 2.79 8.26 1.47
C ARG A 67 3.51 7.76 0.23
N SER A 68 2.78 7.11 -0.67
CA SER A 68 3.34 6.56 -1.89
C SER A 68 3.42 7.56 -3.05
N LEU A 69 2.60 8.62 -3.01
CA LEU A 69 2.73 9.72 -3.95
C LEU A 69 4.16 10.27 -3.90
N PRO A 70 4.83 10.48 -5.05
CA PRO A 70 6.15 11.07 -5.07
C PRO A 70 6.10 12.42 -4.33
N PRO A 71 7.13 12.75 -3.51
CA PRO A 71 7.15 13.99 -2.77
C PRO A 71 6.91 15.13 -3.75
N LYS A 72 5.86 15.91 -3.49
CA LYS A 72 5.34 16.97 -4.36
C LYS A 72 6.51 17.83 -4.81
N ARG A 73 7.05 17.56 -6.00
CA ARG A 73 8.19 18.30 -6.54
C ARG A 73 7.72 19.75 -6.58
N ARG A 74 8.39 20.62 -5.83
CA ARG A 74 8.21 22.06 -5.97
C ARG A 74 8.29 22.35 -7.48
N PRO A 75 7.31 23.04 -8.08
CA PRO A 75 7.42 23.41 -9.47
C PRO A 75 8.74 24.16 -9.64
N PHE A 76 9.59 23.66 -10.54
CA PHE A 76 10.80 24.34 -10.96
C PHE A 76 10.37 25.72 -11.46
N GLY A 77 10.57 26.77 -10.66
CA GLY A 77 10.16 28.12 -11.04
C GLY A 77 9.56 29.03 -9.97
N ALA A 78 9.63 28.71 -8.67
CA ALA A 78 9.34 29.70 -7.62
C ALA A 78 10.41 30.81 -7.64
N LYS A 79 10.31 31.74 -8.58
CA LYS A 79 11.03 33.01 -8.56
C LYS A 79 10.64 33.71 -7.26
N LYS A 80 11.60 33.90 -6.36
CA LYS A 80 11.51 34.92 -5.31
C LYS A 80 11.24 36.26 -6.01
N LYS A 81 10.09 36.85 -5.76
CA LYS A 81 9.93 38.31 -5.86
C LYS A 81 10.34 38.91 -4.53
#